data_AF-A0A832PFX2-F1
#
_entry.id   AF-A0A832PFX2-F1
#
_cell.length_a   1.000
_cell.length_b   1.000
_cell.length_c   1.000
_cell.angle_alpha   90.00
_cell.angle_beta   90.00
_cell.angle_gamma   90.00
#
_symmetry.space_group_name_H-M   'P 1'
#
loop_
_entity.id
_entity.type
_entity.pdbx_description
1 polymer ?
#
loop_
_entity_poly.entity_id
_entity_poly.type
_entity_poly.pdbx_seq_one_letter_code
_entity_poly.pdbx_strand_id
1 'polypeptide(L)'
;MSNESTLRIKASKGALTFAAKNGGKVSIKDLQLKVLWGYCWLHGLPYIETFLAVMELILKKIISDVIEHEDLNLEYRIIANDTPEEANQIEIIFNNIKADDIEFHVLGDIIFQGEDTRGFIRKITSFRRNVDENIQTVL
;
A
#
# COMPACT_ATOMS: atom_id res chain seq x y z
N MET A 1 -25.65 1.87 -14.97
CA MET A 1 -24.55 2.33 -14.09
C MET A 1 -23.67 1.13 -13.87
N SER A 2 -22.37 1.17 -14.23
CA SER A 2 -21.53 -0.02 -14.09
C SER A 2 -21.45 -0.39 -12.59
N ASN A 3 -21.80 -1.64 -12.28
CA ASN A 3 -21.68 -2.25 -10.95
C ASN A 3 -20.23 -2.72 -10.74
N GLU A 4 -19.25 -1.93 -11.19
CA GLU A 4 -17.85 -2.32 -11.07
C GLU A 4 -17.39 -2.19 -9.63
N SER A 5 -16.75 -3.25 -9.15
CA SER A 5 -16.06 -3.25 -7.87
C SER A 5 -14.88 -2.29 -7.95
N THR A 6 -14.81 -1.35 -7.03
CA THR A 6 -13.76 -0.32 -7.03
C THR A 6 -13.09 -0.27 -5.68
N LEU A 7 -11.76 -0.15 -5.72
CA LEU A 7 -10.95 0.18 -4.56
C LEU A 7 -10.36 1.56 -4.82
N ARG A 8 -10.54 2.50 -3.89
CA ARG A 8 -10.00 3.84 -4.02
C ARG A 8 -9.06 4.13 -2.87
N ILE A 9 -7.90 4.67 -3.21
CA ILE A 9 -6.86 5.05 -2.26
C ILE A 9 -6.63 6.54 -2.39
N LYS A 10 -6.66 7.26 -1.28
CA LYS A 10 -6.48 8.71 -1.24
C LYS A 10 -5.53 9.09 -0.12
N ALA A 11 -4.53 9.89 -0.44
CA ALA A 11 -3.68 10.52 0.56
C ALA A 11 -4.25 11.88 0.98
N SER A 12 -4.31 12.15 2.28
CA SER A 12 -4.62 13.48 2.81
C SER A 12 -3.91 13.74 4.14
N LYS A 13 -3.20 14.87 4.24
CA LYS A 13 -2.61 15.42 5.49
C LYS A 13 -2.03 14.37 6.47
N GLY A 14 -1.19 13.45 5.97
CA GLY A 14 -0.52 12.44 6.81
C GLY A 14 -1.36 11.20 7.14
N ALA A 15 -2.46 10.99 6.41
CA ALA A 15 -3.27 9.79 6.44
C ALA A 15 -3.51 9.25 5.02
N LEU A 16 -3.76 7.94 4.95
CA LEU A 16 -4.28 7.27 3.76
C LEU A 16 -5.70 6.80 4.03
N THR A 17 -6.62 7.09 3.11
CA THR A 17 -7.99 6.59 3.13
C THR A 17 -8.12 5.51 2.07
N PHE A 18 -8.57 4.33 2.49
CA PHE A 18 -8.89 3.20 1.63
C PHE A 18 -10.40 3.01 1.62
N ALA A 19 -11.00 2.95 0.43
CA ALA A 19 -12.43 2.79 0.27
C ALA A 19 -12.72 1.69 -0.76
N ALA A 20 -13.40 0.62 -0.34
CA ALA A 20 -13.90 -0.42 -1.23
C ALA A 20 -15.38 -0.21 -1.49
N LYS A 21 -15.82 -0.47 -2.72
CA LYS A 21 -17.23 -0.47 -3.12
C LYS A 21 -17.50 -1.68 -4.00
N ASN A 22 -18.57 -2.39 -3.71
CA ASN A 22 -19.14 -3.41 -4.58
C ASN A 22 -20.68 -3.28 -4.57
N GLY A 23 -21.27 -3.05 -5.75
CA GLY A 23 -22.69 -2.75 -5.88
C GLY A 23 -23.13 -1.58 -5.01
N GLY A 24 -24.04 -1.85 -4.06
CA GLY A 24 -24.56 -0.87 -3.09
C GLY A 24 -23.79 -0.78 -1.77
N LYS A 25 -22.80 -1.65 -1.53
CA LYS A 25 -22.03 -1.68 -0.28
C LYS A 25 -20.74 -0.86 -0.43
N VAL A 26 -20.38 -0.16 0.65
CA VAL A 26 -19.16 0.65 0.75
C VAL A 26 -18.53 0.43 2.12
N SER A 27 -17.21 0.21 2.16
CA SER A 27 -16.42 0.20 3.40
C SER A 27 -15.24 1.15 3.27
N ILE A 28 -14.95 1.91 4.32
CA ILE A 28 -13.92 2.95 4.33
C ILE A 28 -13.09 2.81 5.61
N LYS A 29 -11.76 2.87 5.45
CA LYS A 29 -10.81 2.88 6.57
C LYS A 29 -9.71 3.90 6.32
N ASP A 30 -9.32 4.58 7.40
CA ASP A 30 -8.20 5.51 7.40
C ASP A 30 -7.01 4.92 8.16
N LEU A 31 -5.82 5.14 7.62
CA LEU A 31 -4.54 4.84 8.25
C LEU A 31 -3.82 6.15 8.59
N GLN A 32 -3.64 6.40 9.88
CA GLN A 32 -2.91 7.58 10.37
C GLN A 32 -1.40 7.28 10.37
N LEU A 33 -0.67 7.81 9.38
CA LEU A 33 0.74 7.47 9.17
C LEU A 33 1.61 7.89 10.36
N LYS A 34 1.35 9.05 10.97
CA LYS A 34 2.10 9.50 12.17
C LYS A 34 2.01 8.52 13.33
N VAL A 35 0.83 7.91 13.51
CA VAL A 35 0.61 6.93 14.59
C VAL A 35 1.35 5.64 14.27
N LEU A 36 1.26 5.17 13.01
CA LEU A 36 2.00 4.00 12.55
C LEU A 36 3.51 4.17 12.71
N TRP A 37 4.05 5.32 12.28
CA TRP A 37 5.47 5.64 12.40
C TRP A 37 5.92 5.79 13.86
N GLY A 38 5.11 6.43 14.71
CA GLY A 38 5.38 6.49 16.14
C GLY A 38 5.43 5.10 16.78
N TYR A 39 4.53 4.20 16.38
CA TYR A 39 4.54 2.81 16.82
C TYR A 39 5.79 2.07 16.34
N CYS A 40 6.16 2.21 15.06
CA CYS A 40 7.38 1.59 14.52
C CYS A 40 8.63 2.08 15.28
N TRP A 41 8.72 3.39 15.52
CA TRP A 41 9.83 3.97 16.27
C TRP A 41 9.92 3.42 17.70
N LEU A 42 8.80 3.41 18.43
CA LEU A 42 8.75 2.96 19.82
C LEU A 42 9.19 1.50 19.97
N HIS A 43 8.87 0.66 18.99
CA HIS A 43 9.11 -0.77 19.02
C HIS A 43 10.30 -1.23 18.17
N GLY A 44 11.03 -0.31 17.52
CA GLY A 44 12.15 -0.64 16.64
C GLY A 44 11.73 -1.49 15.43
N LEU A 45 10.53 -1.27 14.90
CA LEU A 45 10.00 -2.04 13.77
C LEU A 45 10.42 -1.44 12.42
N PRO A 46 10.59 -2.28 11.39
CA PRO A 46 10.88 -1.83 10.04
C PRO A 46 9.65 -1.12 9.45
N TYR A 47 9.80 0.15 9.05
CA TYR A 47 8.67 1.05 8.78
C TYR A 47 7.86 0.59 7.56
N ILE A 48 8.54 0.31 6.44
CA ILE A 48 7.88 0.03 5.17
C ILE A 48 7.19 -1.33 5.23
N GLU A 49 7.84 -2.33 5.77
CA GLU A 49 7.34 -3.68 5.98
C GLU A 49 6.12 -3.66 6.92
N THR A 50 6.19 -2.90 8.02
CA THR A 50 5.04 -2.73 8.92
C THR A 50 3.89 -2.02 8.22
N PHE A 51 4.18 -1.02 7.38
CA PHE A 51 3.17 -0.34 6.59
C PHE A 51 2.48 -1.28 5.61
N LEU A 52 3.24 -2.10 4.87
CA LEU A 52 2.70 -3.06 3.91
C LEU A 52 1.78 -4.07 4.60
N ALA A 53 2.21 -4.61 5.73
CA ALA A 53 1.39 -5.54 6.52
C ALA A 53 0.08 -4.88 7.00
N VAL A 54 0.14 -3.65 7.51
CA VAL A 54 -1.07 -2.92 7.95
C VAL A 54 -1.98 -2.57 6.77
N MET A 55 -1.40 -2.19 5.62
CA MET A 55 -2.13 -1.92 4.39
C MET A 55 -2.88 -3.18 3.92
N GLU A 56 -2.21 -4.32 3.82
CA GLU A 56 -2.82 -5.60 3.44
C GLU A 56 -3.99 -5.98 4.36
N LEU A 57 -3.84 -5.80 5.68
CA LEU A 57 -4.92 -6.04 6.64
C LEU A 57 -6.10 -5.08 6.45
N ILE A 58 -5.83 -3.81 6.16
CA ILE A 58 -6.88 -2.83 5.87
C ILE A 58 -7.62 -3.22 4.59
N LEU A 59 -6.91 -3.55 3.52
CA LEU A 59 -7.47 -3.98 2.24
C LEU A 59 -8.35 -5.21 2.41
N LYS A 60 -7.84 -6.24 3.10
CA LYS A 60 -8.63 -7.42 3.47
C LYS A 60 -9.92 -7.04 4.15
N LYS A 61 -9.83 -6.21 5.20
CA LYS A 61 -11.01 -5.82 5.98
C LYS A 61 -12.06 -5.10 5.14
N ILE A 62 -11.68 -4.08 4.39
CA ILE A 62 -12.66 -3.28 3.62
C ILE A 62 -13.26 -4.07 2.45
N ILE A 63 -12.52 -5.01 1.86
CA ILE A 63 -13.03 -5.88 0.80
C ILE A 63 -14.01 -6.90 1.38
N SER A 64 -13.66 -7.57 2.49
CA SER A 64 -14.57 -8.51 3.16
C SER A 64 -15.86 -7.86 3.67
N ASP A 65 -15.83 -6.57 3.99
CA ASP A 65 -17.02 -5.82 4.41
C ASP A 65 -18.01 -5.57 3.25
N VAL A 66 -17.53 -5.52 2.00
CA VAL A 66 -18.38 -5.26 0.83
C VAL A 66 -18.74 -6.53 0.06
N ILE A 67 -17.97 -7.60 0.21
CA ILE A 67 -18.23 -8.89 -0.43
C ILE A 67 -17.65 -10.06 0.38
N GLU A 68 -18.46 -11.10 0.55
CA GLU A 68 -18.02 -12.40 1.09
C GLU A 68 -17.21 -13.14 0.03
N HIS A 69 -16.08 -13.72 0.44
CA HIS A 69 -15.16 -14.44 -0.44
C HIS A 69 -14.38 -15.48 0.36
N GLU A 70 -13.86 -16.49 -0.33
CA GLU A 70 -12.96 -17.48 0.26
C GLU A 70 -11.50 -17.03 0.14
N ASP A 71 -11.11 -16.54 -1.04
CA ASP A 71 -9.74 -16.11 -1.34
C ASP A 71 -9.68 -14.62 -1.70
N LEU A 72 -8.74 -13.89 -1.08
CA LEU A 72 -8.36 -12.55 -1.52
C LEU A 72 -6.93 -12.52 -2.06
N ASN A 73 -6.81 -12.30 -3.37
CA ASN A 73 -5.54 -12.11 -4.04
C ASN A 73 -5.18 -10.62 -4.11
N LEU A 74 -4.04 -10.25 -3.53
CA LEU A 74 -3.44 -8.92 -3.64
C LEU A 74 -2.13 -9.02 -4.41
N GLU A 75 -2.05 -8.33 -5.54
CA GLU A 75 -0.84 -8.21 -6.34
C GLU A 75 -0.46 -6.73 -6.47
N TYR A 76 0.75 -6.39 -6.02
CA TYR A 76 1.28 -5.04 -6.09
C TYR A 76 2.79 -5.04 -6.28
N ARG A 77 3.32 -3.97 -6.87
CA ARG A 77 4.72 -3.76 -7.11
C ARG A 77 5.25 -2.65 -6.20
N ILE A 78 6.42 -2.86 -5.62
CA ILE A 78 7.14 -1.86 -4.82
C ILE A 78 8.35 -1.39 -5.62
N ILE A 79 8.46 -0.08 -5.78
CA ILE A 79 9.61 0.57 -6.42
C ILE A 79 10.23 1.52 -5.40
N ALA A 80 11.48 1.31 -5.04
CA ALA A 80 12.23 2.19 -4.15
C ALA A 80 13.56 2.59 -4.78
N ASN A 81 13.94 3.86 -4.61
CA ASN A 81 15.17 4.39 -5.21
C ASN A 81 16.46 4.06 -4.43
N ASP A 82 16.34 3.25 -3.37
CA ASP A 82 17.39 2.63 -2.55
C ASP A 82 16.73 1.48 -1.75
N THR A 83 17.42 0.93 -0.73
CA THR A 83 16.76 -0.01 0.21
C THR A 83 15.59 0.66 0.94
N PRO A 84 14.56 -0.07 1.39
CA PRO A 84 13.35 0.53 1.99
C PRO A 84 13.64 1.46 3.18
N GLU A 85 14.68 1.17 3.97
CA GLU A 85 15.07 1.96 5.15
C GLU A 85 15.77 3.28 4.79
N GLU A 86 16.26 3.39 3.55
CA GLU A 86 17.19 4.43 3.12
C GLU A 86 16.69 5.17 1.88
N ALA A 87 15.62 4.66 1.27
CA ALA A 87 14.91 5.29 0.20
C ALA A 87 14.22 6.56 0.70
N ASN A 88 14.41 7.66 -0.02
CA ASN A 88 13.61 8.86 0.18
C ASN A 88 12.38 8.87 -0.75
N GLN A 89 12.26 7.89 -1.64
CA GLN A 89 11.12 7.72 -2.52
C GLN A 89 10.76 6.24 -2.63
N ILE A 90 9.50 5.92 -2.32
CA ILE A 90 8.91 4.60 -2.45
C ILE A 90 7.56 4.73 -3.12
N GLU A 91 7.32 3.92 -4.13
CA GLU A 91 6.08 3.86 -4.89
C GLU A 91 5.50 2.45 -4.77
N ILE A 92 4.19 2.36 -4.55
CA ILE A 92 3.43 1.11 -4.49
C ILE A 92 2.34 1.18 -5.55
N ILE A 93 2.42 0.26 -6.51
CA ILE A 93 1.53 0.18 -7.67
C ILE A 93 0.71 -1.09 -7.53
N PHE A 94 -0.61 -0.99 -7.50
CA PHE A 94 -1.47 -2.16 -7.44
C PHE A 94 -1.67 -2.73 -8.85
N ASN A 95 -1.24 -3.97 -9.05
CA ASN A 95 -1.34 -4.65 -10.34
C ASN A 95 -2.71 -5.30 -10.49
N ASN A 96 -3.14 -6.05 -9.48
CA ASN A 96 -4.39 -6.81 -9.50
C ASN A 96 -4.89 -7.05 -8.08
N ILE A 97 -6.19 -6.83 -7.85
CA ILE A 97 -6.85 -7.13 -6.58
C ILE A 97 -8.12 -7.89 -6.89
N LYS A 98 -8.19 -9.15 -6.45
CA LYS A 98 -9.29 -10.06 -6.79
C LYS A 98 -9.80 -10.79 -5.55
N ALA A 99 -11.09 -10.70 -5.29
CA ALA A 99 -11.79 -11.52 -4.29
C ALA A 99 -12.56 -12.62 -5.04
N ASP A 100 -12.15 -13.87 -4.88
CA ASP A 100 -12.57 -15.01 -5.72
C ASP A 100 -12.51 -14.69 -7.22
N ASP A 101 -13.65 -14.45 -7.85
CA ASP A 101 -13.83 -14.12 -9.27
C ASP A 101 -14.08 -12.64 -9.57
N ILE A 102 -14.08 -11.78 -8.54
CA ILE A 102 -14.39 -10.36 -8.67
C ILE A 102 -13.11 -9.52 -8.55
N GLU A 103 -12.76 -8.89 -9.67
CA GLU A 103 -11.65 -7.93 -9.75
C GLU A 103 -12.08 -6.54 -9.28
N PHE A 104 -11.24 -5.90 -8.47
CA PHE A 104 -11.41 -4.53 -8.03
C PHE A 104 -10.58 -3.59 -8.89
N HIS A 105 -11.25 -2.64 -9.55
CA HIS A 105 -10.56 -1.56 -10.22
C HIS A 105 -9.97 -0.59 -9.19
N VAL A 106 -8.64 -0.54 -9.11
CA VAL A 106 -7.92 0.31 -8.16
C VAL A 106 -7.78 1.72 -8.71
N LEU A 107 -8.20 2.70 -7.91
CA LEU A 107 -8.16 4.12 -8.20
C LEU A 107 -7.20 4.81 -7.24
N GLY A 108 -6.01 5.10 -7.72
CA GLY A 108 -4.96 5.84 -7.03
C GLY A 108 -3.77 4.97 -6.64
N ASP A 109 -2.61 5.63 -6.59
CA ASP A 109 -1.33 5.02 -6.26
C ASP A 109 -0.81 5.57 -4.93
N ILE A 110 0.14 4.87 -4.30
CA ILE A 110 0.77 5.33 -3.06
C ILE A 110 2.21 5.71 -3.38
N ILE A 111 2.53 6.98 -3.18
CA ILE A 111 3.89 7.51 -3.33
C ILE A 111 4.30 8.16 -2.01
N PHE A 112 5.32 7.61 -1.37
CA PHE A 112 6.01 8.23 -0.25
C PHE A 112 7.22 8.99 -0.78
N GLN A 113 7.30 10.28 -0.47
CA GLN A 113 8.44 11.12 -0.84
C GLN A 113 8.88 11.96 0.36
N GLY A 114 10.16 11.84 0.69
CA GLY A 114 10.84 12.61 1.72
C GLY A 114 12.01 13.41 1.16
N GLU A 115 12.57 14.27 2.01
CA GLU A 115 13.80 15.00 1.70
C GLU A 115 14.96 14.01 1.46
N ASP A 116 15.73 14.23 0.40
CA ASP A 116 16.86 13.36 0.07
C ASP A 116 18.12 13.75 0.86
N THR A 117 18.21 13.25 2.08
CA THR A 117 19.34 13.46 3.01
C THR A 117 20.53 12.53 2.75
N ARG A 118 20.49 11.69 1.70
CA ARG A 118 21.58 10.74 1.41
C ARG A 118 22.86 11.49 1.02
N GLY A 119 24.02 10.94 1.38
CA GLY A 119 25.32 11.47 0.94
C GLY A 119 25.56 11.29 -0.56
N PHE A 120 26.42 12.12 -1.16
CA PHE A 120 26.70 12.12 -2.61
C PHE A 120 27.12 10.74 -3.15
N ILE A 121 28.05 10.05 -2.46
CA ILE A 121 28.48 8.69 -2.84
C ILE A 121 27.29 7.72 -2.82
N ARG A 122 26.44 7.82 -1.80
CA ARG A 122 25.29 6.93 -1.62
C ARG A 122 24.30 7.07 -2.78
N LYS A 123 24.00 8.31 -3.17
CA LYS A 123 23.14 8.63 -4.33
C LYS A 123 23.68 8.01 -5.62
N ILE A 124 24.98 8.12 -5.86
CA ILE A 124 25.60 7.54 -7.06
C ILE A 124 25.52 6.02 -7.03
N THR A 125 25.62 5.38 -5.87
CA THR A 125 25.61 3.91 -5.77
C THR A 125 24.21 3.28 -5.64
N SER A 126 23.14 4.06 -5.51
CA SER A 126 21.81 3.54 -5.17
C SER A 126 21.19 2.67 -6.26
N PHE A 127 21.60 2.82 -7.52
CA PHE A 127 21.17 1.95 -8.63
C PHE A 127 21.49 0.46 -8.45
N ARG A 128 22.37 0.11 -7.51
CA ARG A 128 22.68 -1.29 -7.16
C ARG A 128 21.79 -1.86 -6.06
N ARG A 129 21.02 -1.00 -5.39
CA ARG A 129 20.24 -1.31 -4.19
C ARG A 129 18.78 -0.88 -4.30
N ASN A 130 18.41 -0.31 -5.45
CA ASN A 130 17.03 0.02 -5.73
C ASN A 130 16.19 -1.25 -5.66
N VAL A 131 15.00 -1.11 -5.12
CA VAL A 131 14.04 -2.20 -5.03
C VAL A 131 13.06 -2.05 -6.18
N ASP A 132 12.78 -3.17 -6.83
CA ASP A 132 11.78 -3.29 -7.88
C ASP A 132 11.22 -4.71 -7.81
N GLU A 133 10.21 -4.90 -6.98
CA GLU A 133 9.71 -6.22 -6.59
C GLU A 133 8.20 -6.30 -6.79
N ASN A 134 7.73 -7.42 -7.34
CA ASN A 134 6.32 -7.76 -7.38
C ASN A 134 5.99 -8.66 -6.19
N ILE A 135 4.98 -8.26 -5.43
CA ILE A 135 4.46 -8.97 -4.28
C ILE A 135 3.11 -9.56 -4.64
N GLN A 136 2.91 -10.83 -4.31
CA GLN A 136 1.64 -11.52 -4.43
C GLN A 136 1.31 -12.19 -3.09
N THR A 137 0.17 -11.80 -2.53
CA THR A 137 -0.32 -12.31 -1.25
C THR A 137 -1.73 -12.88 -1.44
N VAL A 138 -1.98 -14.07 -0.90
CA VAL A 138 -3.32 -14.67 -0.79
C VAL A 138 -3.73 -14.61 0.67
N LEU A 139 -4.83 -13.92 0.97
CA LEU A 139 -5.29 -13.59 2.32
C LEU A 139 -6.60 -14.25 2.70
#